data_AF-A0A3M2D852-F1
#
_entry.id   AF-A0A3M2D852-F1
#
_cell.length_a   1.000
_cell.length_b   1.000
_cell.length_c   1.000
_cell.angle_alpha   90.00
_cell.angle_beta   90.00
_cell.angle_gamma   90.00
#
_symmetry.space_group_name_H-M   'P 1'
#
loop_
_entity.id
_entity.type
_entity.pdbx_description
1 polymer ?
#
loop_
_entity_poly.entity_id
_entity_poly.type
_entity_poly.pdbx_seq_one_letter_code
_entity_poly.pdbx_strand_id
1 'polypeptide(L)'
;MPFVPVIETVYAKRIMEVDTRERQSLLKLVFMFLGSLILAAGCASTSETPSSDAQALSGTDEQVFIGDSIEMNYDPNVIMKRAESYFEKESYAEALVEYQHFLDLHRQHILAPYAQYKIGMSHIKMFKSIDRDPAPIEQAMKAFQTLRAEFPGSRYDTEARIQIRLCRELLAQHHLFVGKFYYRRESYLAAAHRLEKVVHIYPESKTSSEAMLYLARTYRTLGADQWAASWLAQLLDRFPDSPHREDALTLLADMQVDNPDVLIVVRRSMRAANGQGPSSKEPSVRVAQANGGSASQAIPVSSRPRHSSPAYQNGDGVGAPHRKTVAPQDDDSATCPLGTWCDSSEASSSHPSPSENGAAPPSVTVCKLGQWC
;
A
#
# COMPACT_ATOMS: atom_id res chain seq x y z
N MET A 1 36.75 -13.42 -52.41
CA MET A 1 35.46 -13.25 -53.11
C MET A 1 34.55 -12.42 -52.20
N PRO A 2 34.16 -11.19 -52.57
CA PRO A 2 33.12 -10.45 -51.87
C PRO A 2 31.80 -10.60 -52.62
N PHE A 3 30.75 -11.06 -51.94
CA PHE A 3 29.39 -11.01 -52.45
C PHE A 3 28.45 -10.60 -51.31
N VAL A 4 27.41 -9.85 -51.69
CA VAL A 4 26.34 -9.25 -50.88
C VAL A 4 26.60 -7.77 -50.54
N PRO A 5 26.14 -6.86 -51.40
CA PRO A 5 25.12 -5.91 -50.94
C PRO A 5 24.13 -5.54 -52.07
N VAL A 6 22.90 -6.08 -52.04
CA VAL A 6 21.83 -5.64 -52.97
C VAL A 6 20.46 -5.50 -52.28
N ILE A 7 20.26 -6.02 -51.07
CA ILE A 7 18.92 -6.08 -50.45
C ILE A 7 18.57 -4.81 -49.63
N GLU A 8 19.54 -4.09 -49.07
CA GLU A 8 19.25 -2.91 -48.22
C GLU A 8 18.77 -1.67 -48.98
N THR A 9 19.15 -1.49 -50.26
CA THR A 9 18.81 -0.26 -51.01
C THR A 9 17.38 -0.23 -51.53
N VAL A 10 16.75 -1.40 -51.70
CA VAL A 10 15.36 -1.51 -52.22
C VAL A 10 14.33 -1.21 -51.13
N TYR A 11 14.61 -1.58 -49.88
CA TYR A 11 13.69 -1.31 -48.76
C TYR A 11 13.65 0.17 -48.36
N ALA A 12 14.80 0.85 -48.34
CA ALA A 12 14.87 2.27 -47.98
C ALA A 12 14.12 3.18 -48.98
N LYS A 13 14.14 2.85 -50.28
CA LYS A 13 13.45 3.64 -51.32
C LYS A 13 11.92 3.53 -51.22
N ARG A 14 11.39 2.37 -50.86
CA ARG A 14 9.94 2.14 -50.70
C ARG A 14 9.35 2.86 -49.50
N ILE A 15 10.11 3.03 -48.42
CA ILE A 15 9.63 3.67 -47.18
C ILE A 15 9.49 5.20 -47.38
N MET A 16 10.40 5.85 -48.10
CA MET A 16 10.30 7.30 -48.37
C MET A 16 9.20 7.68 -49.38
N GLU A 17 8.87 6.80 -50.33
CA GLU A 17 7.81 7.03 -51.33
C GLU A 17 6.39 6.89 -50.75
N VAL A 18 6.23 6.15 -49.65
CA VAL A 18 4.94 6.01 -48.94
C VAL A 18 4.67 7.23 -48.05
N ASP A 19 5.68 7.75 -47.34
CA ASP A 19 5.53 8.89 -46.42
C ASP A 19 5.17 10.21 -47.15
N THR A 20 5.63 10.37 -48.40
CA THR A 20 5.32 11.56 -49.22
C THR A 20 3.88 11.58 -49.76
N ARG A 21 3.27 10.41 -50.00
CA ARG A 21 1.88 10.32 -50.47
C ARG A 21 0.88 10.60 -49.34
N GLU A 22 1.12 10.11 -48.12
CA GLU A 22 0.23 10.38 -46.98
C GLU A 22 0.25 11.84 -46.54
N ARG A 23 1.40 12.51 -46.60
CA ARG A 23 1.48 13.96 -46.33
C ARG A 23 0.73 14.78 -47.37
N GLN A 24 0.74 14.40 -48.64
CA GLN A 24 -0.02 15.11 -49.68
C GLN A 24 -1.52 14.91 -49.56
N SER A 25 -2.01 13.74 -49.15
CA SER A 25 -3.45 13.51 -48.91
C SER A 25 -3.94 14.25 -47.66
N LEU A 26 -3.16 14.28 -46.57
CA LEU A 26 -3.48 15.06 -45.39
C LEU A 26 -3.50 16.56 -45.66
N LEU A 27 -2.55 17.08 -46.46
CA LEU A 27 -2.53 18.50 -46.84
C LEU A 27 -3.77 18.88 -47.67
N LYS A 28 -4.18 18.03 -48.62
CA LYS A 28 -5.41 18.23 -49.41
C LYS A 28 -6.68 18.20 -48.53
N LEU A 29 -6.73 17.31 -47.54
CA LEU A 29 -7.84 17.22 -46.60
C LEU A 29 -7.95 18.49 -45.74
N VAL A 30 -6.82 18.99 -45.21
CA VAL A 30 -6.76 20.23 -44.42
C VAL A 30 -7.22 21.44 -45.24
N PHE A 31 -6.79 21.57 -46.50
CA PHE A 31 -7.26 22.65 -47.38
C PHE A 31 -8.77 22.55 -47.69
N MET A 32 -9.32 21.34 -47.78
CA MET A 32 -10.76 21.14 -48.02
C MET A 32 -11.61 21.56 -46.80
N PHE A 33 -11.14 21.25 -45.58
CA PHE A 33 -11.83 21.66 -44.35
C PHE A 33 -11.66 23.15 -44.03
N LEU A 34 -10.49 23.74 -44.32
CA LEU A 34 -10.26 25.17 -44.08
C LEU A 34 -11.07 26.06 -45.04
N GLY A 35 -11.36 25.60 -46.27
CA GLY A 35 -12.24 26.30 -47.21
C GLY A 35 -13.72 26.27 -46.81
N SER A 36 -14.16 25.24 -46.07
CA SER A 36 -15.55 25.10 -45.60
C SER A 36 -15.87 25.98 -44.38
N LEU A 37 -14.87 26.39 -43.62
CA LEU A 37 -15.08 27.14 -42.36
C LEU A 37 -15.26 28.66 -42.59
N ILE A 38 -15.00 29.17 -43.80
CA ILE A 38 -15.03 30.61 -44.12
C ILE A 38 -16.42 31.09 -44.59
N LEU A 39 -17.40 30.19 -44.79
CA LEU A 39 -18.70 30.53 -45.38
C LEU A 39 -19.89 30.62 -44.40
N ALA A 40 -19.66 30.57 -43.09
CA ALA A 40 -20.74 30.60 -42.07
C ALA A 40 -20.68 31.79 -41.10
N ALA A 41 -20.25 32.97 -41.57
CA ALA A 41 -20.46 34.23 -40.85
C ALA A 41 -21.77 34.89 -41.33
N GLY A 42 -22.90 34.37 -40.86
CA GLY A 42 -24.22 34.98 -41.03
C GLY A 42 -24.78 35.41 -39.68
N CYS A 43 -24.72 36.70 -39.36
CA CYS A 43 -25.40 37.30 -38.21
C CYS A 43 -26.92 37.31 -38.45
N ALA A 44 -27.70 36.86 -37.47
CA ALA A 44 -29.10 37.25 -37.30
C ALA A 44 -29.39 37.39 -35.80
N SER A 45 -29.44 38.63 -35.33
CA SER A 45 -29.93 39.00 -34.00
C SER A 45 -31.43 39.30 -34.08
N THR A 46 -32.24 38.64 -33.28
CA THR A 46 -33.58 39.11 -32.93
C THR A 46 -33.77 38.92 -31.43
N SER A 47 -33.85 40.04 -30.72
CA SER A 47 -34.17 40.12 -29.31
C SER A 47 -35.69 40.18 -29.12
N GLU A 48 -36.26 39.25 -28.36
CA GLU A 48 -37.54 39.48 -27.66
C GLU A 48 -37.37 39.06 -26.20
N THR A 49 -37.79 39.97 -25.31
CA THR A 49 -37.89 39.79 -23.87
C THR A 49 -39.36 39.57 -23.51
N PRO A 50 -39.69 38.76 -22.51
CA PRO A 50 -40.90 38.96 -21.74
C PRO A 50 -40.56 39.55 -20.38
N SER A 51 -41.24 40.64 -20.08
CA SER A 51 -41.37 41.29 -18.79
C SER A 51 -42.07 40.38 -17.78
N SER A 52 -41.49 40.21 -16.59
CA SER A 52 -42.25 39.82 -15.40
C SER A 52 -41.73 40.61 -14.20
N ASP A 53 -42.49 41.66 -13.89
CA ASP A 53 -42.79 42.27 -12.60
C ASP A 53 -41.78 42.17 -11.46
N ALA A 54 -41.32 43.37 -11.06
CA ALA A 54 -40.50 43.62 -9.90
C ALA A 54 -41.29 43.37 -8.59
N GLN A 55 -40.89 42.33 -7.85
CA GLN A 55 -40.97 42.34 -6.39
C GLN A 55 -39.55 42.54 -5.86
N ALA A 56 -39.24 43.79 -5.47
CA ALA A 56 -37.97 44.13 -4.86
C ALA A 56 -37.91 43.58 -3.43
N LEU A 57 -37.01 42.62 -3.19
CA LEU A 57 -36.51 42.27 -1.87
C LEU A 57 -34.96 42.38 -1.90
N SER A 58 -34.46 43.38 -1.17
CA SER A 58 -33.14 43.43 -0.55
C SER A 58 -31.87 43.07 -1.35
N GLY A 59 -31.44 43.99 -2.24
CA GLY A 59 -30.16 44.69 -2.04
C GLY A 59 -28.79 43.98 -2.17
N THR A 60 -28.67 42.67 -2.40
CA THR A 60 -27.35 42.05 -2.64
C THR A 60 -27.43 40.95 -3.69
N ASP A 61 -26.67 41.08 -4.79
CA ASP A 61 -26.11 40.07 -5.71
C ASP A 61 -26.92 38.83 -6.18
N GLU A 62 -28.14 38.61 -5.70
CA GLU A 62 -28.98 37.43 -6.00
C GLU A 62 -29.47 37.40 -7.46
N GLN A 63 -29.43 38.55 -8.15
CA GLN A 63 -29.78 38.68 -9.57
C GLN A 63 -28.69 38.16 -10.53
N VAL A 64 -27.48 37.84 -10.05
CA VAL A 64 -26.45 37.18 -10.88
C VAL A 64 -26.78 35.71 -11.11
N PHE A 65 -27.56 35.10 -10.20
CA PHE A 65 -27.89 33.68 -10.17
C PHE A 65 -29.34 33.39 -10.62
N ILE A 66 -29.85 34.15 -11.60
CA ILE A 66 -31.21 33.94 -12.16
C ILE A 66 -31.22 32.64 -12.97
N GLY A 67 -31.42 31.51 -12.27
CA GLY A 67 -31.47 30.16 -12.85
C GLY A 67 -30.85 29.08 -11.97
N ASP A 68 -29.94 29.45 -11.06
CA ASP A 68 -29.32 28.53 -10.11
C ASP A 68 -30.19 28.45 -8.85
N SER A 69 -31.33 27.77 -8.95
CA SER A 69 -32.07 27.43 -7.74
C SER A 69 -31.17 26.55 -6.85
N ILE A 70 -31.13 26.85 -5.55
CA ILE A 70 -30.29 26.14 -4.57
C ILE A 70 -30.49 24.61 -4.68
N GLU A 71 -31.71 24.18 -4.97
CA GLU A 71 -32.08 22.77 -5.15
C GLU A 71 -31.37 22.09 -6.33
N MET A 72 -31.13 22.80 -7.44
CA MET A 72 -30.44 22.24 -8.62
C MET A 72 -28.95 21.99 -8.35
N ASN A 73 -28.32 22.81 -7.51
CA ASN A 73 -26.90 22.65 -7.17
C ASN A 73 -26.62 21.39 -6.32
N TYR A 74 -27.63 20.88 -5.61
CA TYR A 74 -27.52 19.69 -4.79
C TYR A 74 -28.15 18.45 -5.43
N ASP A 75 -28.68 18.54 -6.65
CA ASP A 75 -29.16 17.38 -7.37
C ASP A 75 -28.01 16.38 -7.61
N PRO A 76 -28.21 15.08 -7.31
CA PRO A 76 -27.15 14.08 -7.44
C PRO A 76 -26.55 14.02 -8.85
N ASN A 77 -27.35 14.20 -9.90
CA ASN A 77 -26.86 14.16 -11.27
C ASN A 77 -26.03 15.40 -11.60
N VAL A 78 -26.38 16.56 -11.06
CA VAL A 78 -25.63 17.81 -11.26
C VAL A 78 -24.26 17.72 -10.61
N ILE A 79 -24.19 17.29 -9.35
CA ILE A 79 -22.91 17.09 -8.64
C ILE A 79 -22.05 16.06 -9.38
N MET A 80 -22.64 14.92 -9.78
CA MET A 80 -21.90 13.89 -10.50
C MET A 80 -21.34 14.41 -11.83
N LYS A 81 -22.15 15.10 -12.65
CA LYS A 81 -21.69 15.68 -13.92
C LYS A 81 -20.58 16.71 -13.73
N ARG A 82 -20.65 17.50 -12.67
CA ARG A 82 -19.59 18.46 -12.31
C ARG A 82 -18.29 17.73 -11.95
N ALA A 83 -18.37 16.70 -11.12
CA ALA A 83 -17.22 15.85 -10.78
C ALA A 83 -16.60 15.19 -12.02
N GLU A 84 -17.43 14.69 -12.93
CA GLU A 84 -16.98 14.12 -14.21
C GLU A 84 -16.31 15.17 -15.10
N SER A 85 -16.87 16.38 -15.21
CA SER A 85 -16.25 17.46 -15.98
C SER A 85 -14.85 17.79 -15.46
N TYR A 86 -14.65 17.88 -14.15
CA TYR A 86 -13.32 18.09 -13.58
C TYR A 86 -12.39 16.91 -13.86
N PHE A 87 -12.89 15.68 -13.75
CA PHE A 87 -12.10 14.48 -14.03
C PHE A 87 -11.63 14.43 -15.50
N GLU A 88 -12.52 14.75 -16.44
CA GLU A 88 -12.22 14.81 -17.88
C GLU A 88 -11.24 15.91 -18.25
N LYS A 89 -11.27 17.04 -17.51
CA LYS A 89 -10.29 18.13 -17.63
C LYS A 89 -8.95 17.82 -16.96
N GLU A 90 -8.78 16.61 -16.41
CA GLU A 90 -7.60 16.19 -15.64
C GLU A 90 -7.38 17.01 -14.35
N SER A 91 -8.39 17.77 -13.92
CA SER A 91 -8.47 18.48 -12.65
C SER A 91 -8.87 17.49 -11.54
N TYR A 92 -8.01 16.52 -11.27
CA TYR A 92 -8.32 15.38 -10.41
C TYR A 92 -8.53 15.76 -8.93
N ALA A 93 -7.90 16.85 -8.47
CA ALA A 93 -8.06 17.34 -7.10
C ALA A 93 -9.45 17.93 -6.90
N GLU A 94 -9.91 18.75 -7.84
CA GLU A 94 -11.25 19.33 -7.87
C GLU A 94 -12.31 18.23 -8.05
N ALA A 95 -12.06 17.28 -8.96
CA ALA A 95 -12.96 16.14 -9.16
C ALA A 95 -13.13 15.32 -7.88
N LEU A 96 -12.06 15.10 -7.13
CA LEU A 96 -12.09 14.36 -5.88
C LEU A 96 -12.98 15.04 -4.83
N VAL A 97 -12.90 16.37 -4.71
CA VAL A 97 -13.76 17.14 -3.79
C VAL A 97 -15.23 16.94 -4.16
N GLU A 98 -15.56 17.00 -5.45
CA GLU A 98 -16.94 16.82 -5.92
C GLU A 98 -17.46 15.40 -5.76
N TYR A 99 -16.63 14.37 -5.99
CA TYR A 99 -17.04 12.99 -5.70
C TYR A 99 -17.24 12.73 -4.21
N GLN A 100 -16.42 13.34 -3.34
CA GLN A 100 -16.63 13.27 -1.89
C GLN A 100 -17.92 13.98 -1.50
N HIS A 101 -18.14 15.17 -2.03
CA HIS A 101 -19.38 15.93 -1.80
C HIS A 101 -20.63 15.13 -2.19
N PHE A 102 -20.58 14.42 -3.33
CA PHE A 102 -21.65 13.51 -3.73
C PHE A 102 -21.91 12.42 -2.68
N LEU A 103 -20.87 11.81 -2.11
CA LEU A 103 -21.02 10.74 -1.12
C LEU A 103 -21.49 11.25 0.24
N ASP A 104 -21.13 12.47 0.60
CA ASP A 104 -21.56 13.10 1.85
C ASP A 104 -23.07 13.38 1.83
N LEU A 105 -23.59 13.84 0.70
CA LEU A 105 -25.01 14.17 0.55
C LEU A 105 -25.88 12.97 0.12
N HIS A 106 -25.36 12.13 -0.78
CA HIS A 106 -26.14 11.13 -1.53
C HIS A 106 -25.59 9.71 -1.41
N ARG A 107 -25.19 9.29 -0.20
CA ARG A 107 -24.56 7.97 0.04
C ARG A 107 -25.39 6.75 -0.42
N GLN A 108 -26.72 6.84 -0.38
CA GLN A 108 -27.61 5.73 -0.77
C GLN A 108 -27.98 5.73 -2.25
N HIS A 109 -27.51 6.72 -3.02
CA HIS A 109 -27.85 6.85 -4.44
C HIS A 109 -27.19 5.73 -5.28
N ILE A 110 -27.82 5.37 -6.40
CA ILE A 110 -27.31 4.33 -7.32
C ILE A 110 -25.91 4.62 -7.87
N LEU A 111 -25.51 5.90 -7.89
CA LEU A 111 -24.18 6.35 -8.34
C LEU A 111 -23.13 6.43 -7.22
N ALA A 112 -23.48 6.17 -5.95
CA ALA A 112 -22.51 6.24 -4.85
C ALA A 112 -21.32 5.27 -5.03
N PRO A 113 -21.50 4.00 -5.45
CA PRO A 113 -20.35 3.13 -5.75
C PRO A 113 -19.48 3.67 -6.89
N TYR A 114 -20.06 4.39 -7.86
CA TYR A 114 -19.31 5.02 -8.94
C TYR A 114 -18.47 6.20 -8.46
N ALA A 115 -19.04 7.08 -7.64
CA ALA A 115 -18.31 8.19 -7.03
C ALA A 115 -17.11 7.67 -6.22
N GLN A 116 -17.34 6.66 -5.37
CA GLN A 116 -16.26 6.07 -4.58
C GLN A 116 -15.16 5.43 -5.45
N TYR A 117 -15.54 4.77 -6.56
CA TYR A 117 -14.58 4.23 -7.51
C TYR A 117 -13.74 5.35 -8.14
N LYS A 118 -14.39 6.44 -8.54
CA LYS A 118 -13.73 7.59 -9.15
C LYS A 118 -12.80 8.33 -8.20
N ILE A 119 -13.09 8.39 -6.89
CA ILE A 119 -12.14 8.90 -5.88
C ILE A 119 -10.81 8.12 -5.94
N GLY A 120 -10.88 6.79 -5.94
CA GLY A 120 -9.69 5.95 -6.06
C GLY A 120 -8.93 6.18 -7.38
N MET A 121 -9.67 6.31 -8.49
CA MET A 121 -9.07 6.59 -9.80
C MET A 121 -8.43 7.98 -9.86
N SER A 122 -9.03 9.01 -9.27
CA SER A 122 -8.46 10.36 -9.19
C SER A 122 -7.12 10.33 -8.45
N HIS A 123 -7.04 9.61 -7.33
CA HIS A 123 -5.79 9.42 -6.61
C HIS A 123 -4.70 8.72 -7.42
N ILE A 124 -5.05 7.65 -8.17
CA ILE A 124 -4.10 7.01 -9.10
C ILE A 124 -3.63 8.01 -10.16
N LYS A 125 -4.52 8.83 -10.71
CA LYS A 125 -4.18 9.80 -11.76
C LYS A 125 -3.32 10.97 -11.26
N MET A 126 -3.41 11.31 -9.98
CA MET A 126 -2.53 12.30 -9.35
C MET A 126 -1.11 11.76 -9.09
N PHE A 127 -0.91 10.44 -9.10
CA PHE A 127 0.41 9.84 -8.96
C PHE A 127 1.26 10.10 -10.20
N LYS A 128 2.41 10.75 -10.01
CA LYS A 128 3.29 11.18 -11.11
C LYS A 128 4.34 10.15 -11.48
N SER A 129 5.07 9.64 -10.49
CA SER A 129 6.20 8.74 -10.72
C SER A 129 6.66 8.04 -9.42
N ILE A 130 7.36 6.91 -9.58
CA ILE A 130 7.77 6.00 -8.50
C ILE A 130 8.80 6.64 -7.55
N ASP A 131 9.57 7.60 -8.02
CA ASP A 131 10.58 8.34 -7.24
C ASP A 131 9.99 9.43 -6.33
N ARG A 132 8.68 9.71 -6.44
CA ARG A 132 7.99 10.75 -5.67
C ARG A 132 7.18 10.17 -4.51
N ASP A 133 6.53 11.06 -3.76
CA ASP A 133 5.65 10.71 -2.65
C ASP A 133 4.56 9.70 -3.07
N PRO A 134 4.50 8.52 -2.43
CA PRO A 134 3.51 7.49 -2.73
C PRO A 134 2.14 7.76 -2.09
N ALA A 135 1.96 8.81 -1.29
CA ALA A 135 0.71 9.10 -0.59
C ALA A 135 -0.57 9.03 -1.47
N PRO A 136 -0.57 9.51 -2.73
CA PRO A 136 -1.73 9.33 -3.61
C PRO A 136 -2.09 7.86 -3.85
N ILE A 137 -1.11 6.97 -3.97
CA ILE A 137 -1.36 5.53 -4.17
C ILE A 137 -1.91 4.86 -2.90
N GLU A 138 -1.43 5.28 -1.72
CA GLU A 138 -1.97 4.80 -0.44
C GLU A 138 -3.44 5.21 -0.28
N GLN A 139 -3.77 6.47 -0.62
CA GLN A 139 -5.12 6.99 -0.61
C GLN A 139 -6.02 6.30 -1.64
N ALA A 140 -5.50 6.04 -2.86
CA ALA A 140 -6.21 5.26 -3.87
C ALA A 140 -6.57 3.86 -3.36
N MET A 141 -5.58 3.14 -2.82
CA MET A 141 -5.78 1.79 -2.28
C MET A 141 -6.85 1.78 -1.18
N LYS A 142 -6.81 2.76 -0.27
CA LYS A 142 -7.82 2.94 0.78
C LYS A 142 -9.19 3.20 0.18
N ALA A 143 -9.31 4.09 -0.81
CA ALA A 143 -10.59 4.40 -1.46
C ALA A 143 -11.23 3.18 -2.13
N PHE A 144 -10.44 2.34 -2.82
CA PHE A 144 -10.94 1.09 -3.40
C PHE A 144 -11.29 0.04 -2.34
N GLN A 145 -10.56 -0.03 -1.23
CA GLN A 145 -10.93 -0.90 -0.11
C GLN A 145 -12.25 -0.45 0.52
N THR A 146 -12.44 0.86 0.71
CA THR A 146 -13.70 1.45 1.17
C THR A 146 -14.84 1.13 0.21
N LEU A 147 -14.64 1.22 -1.11
CA LEU A 147 -15.66 0.83 -2.09
C LEU A 147 -16.16 -0.60 -1.86
N ARG A 148 -15.22 -1.54 -1.67
CA ARG A 148 -15.55 -2.95 -1.50
C ARG A 148 -16.18 -3.24 -0.14
N ALA A 149 -15.86 -2.45 0.88
CA ALA A 149 -16.41 -2.58 2.22
C ALA A 149 -17.82 -1.97 2.32
N GLU A 150 -18.02 -0.77 1.78
CA GLU A 150 -19.30 -0.04 1.88
C GLU A 150 -20.30 -0.45 0.80
N PHE A 151 -19.84 -0.84 -0.40
CA PHE A 151 -20.69 -1.20 -1.55
C PHE A 151 -20.40 -2.63 -2.06
N PRO A 152 -20.62 -3.67 -1.24
CA PRO A 152 -20.39 -5.04 -1.66
C PRO A 152 -21.30 -5.45 -2.82
N GLY A 153 -20.75 -6.16 -3.81
CA GLY A 153 -21.51 -6.61 -4.99
C GLY A 153 -21.80 -5.51 -6.02
N SER A 154 -21.25 -4.31 -5.85
CA SER A 154 -21.32 -3.27 -6.88
C SER A 154 -20.64 -3.71 -8.18
N ARG A 155 -21.05 -3.13 -9.31
CA ARG A 155 -20.46 -3.42 -10.63
C ARG A 155 -18.96 -3.12 -10.73
N TYR A 156 -18.40 -2.40 -9.75
CA TYR A 156 -17.00 -1.98 -9.70
C TYR A 156 -16.14 -2.82 -8.75
N ASP A 157 -16.69 -3.85 -8.07
CA ASP A 157 -15.90 -4.68 -7.13
C ASP A 157 -14.72 -5.36 -7.85
N THR A 158 -14.95 -5.89 -9.04
CA THR A 158 -13.93 -6.59 -9.84
C THR A 158 -12.81 -5.63 -10.24
N GLU A 159 -13.16 -4.47 -10.79
CA GLU A 159 -12.23 -3.43 -11.18
C GLU A 159 -11.46 -2.91 -9.98
N ALA A 160 -12.13 -2.67 -8.84
CA ALA A 160 -11.48 -2.23 -7.61
C ALA A 160 -10.44 -3.25 -7.10
N ARG A 161 -10.69 -4.56 -7.21
CA ARG A 161 -9.67 -5.58 -6.88
C ARG A 161 -8.43 -5.48 -7.75
N ILE A 162 -8.62 -5.24 -9.05
CA ILE A 162 -7.52 -5.05 -10.00
C ILE A 162 -6.74 -3.79 -9.63
N GLN A 163 -7.41 -2.68 -9.34
CA GLN A 163 -6.77 -1.43 -8.95
C GLN A 163 -6.05 -1.54 -7.60
N ILE A 164 -6.58 -2.27 -6.62
CA ILE A 164 -5.88 -2.55 -5.35
C ILE A 164 -4.58 -3.31 -5.60
N ARG A 165 -4.60 -4.32 -6.49
CA ARG A 165 -3.37 -5.05 -6.85
C ARG A 165 -2.36 -4.13 -7.54
N LEU A 166 -2.80 -3.25 -8.42
CA LEU A 166 -1.96 -2.23 -9.04
C LEU A 166 -1.34 -1.30 -7.99
N CYS A 167 -2.13 -0.80 -7.04
CA CYS A 167 -1.62 0.08 -5.98
C CYS A 167 -0.55 -0.63 -5.14
N ARG A 168 -0.77 -1.89 -4.77
CA ARG A 168 0.22 -2.71 -4.05
C ARG A 168 1.51 -2.87 -4.83
N GLU A 169 1.40 -3.09 -6.14
CA GLU A 169 2.57 -3.19 -7.04
C GLU A 169 3.34 -1.85 -7.12
N LEU A 170 2.65 -0.72 -7.26
CA LEU A 170 3.28 0.60 -7.30
C LEU A 170 3.99 0.95 -5.97
N LEU A 171 3.39 0.60 -4.83
CA LEU A 171 4.01 0.79 -3.51
C LEU A 171 5.24 -0.10 -3.33
N ALA A 172 5.17 -1.35 -3.80
CA ALA A 172 6.33 -2.26 -3.81
C ALA A 172 7.47 -1.69 -4.66
N GLN A 173 7.16 -1.16 -5.86
CA GLN A 173 8.14 -0.51 -6.74
C GLN A 173 8.77 0.73 -6.09
N HIS A 174 7.98 1.55 -5.39
CA HIS A 174 8.50 2.70 -4.65
C HIS A 174 9.52 2.28 -3.58
N HIS A 175 9.17 1.29 -2.75
CA HIS A 175 10.08 0.80 -1.72
C HIS A 175 11.34 0.15 -2.29
N LEU A 176 11.22 -0.61 -3.38
CA LEU A 176 12.37 -1.17 -4.08
C LEU A 176 13.27 -0.05 -4.63
N PHE A 177 12.68 0.98 -5.26
CA PHE A 177 13.43 2.12 -5.79
C PHE A 177 14.25 2.81 -4.71
N VAL A 178 13.64 3.09 -3.56
CA VAL A 178 14.30 3.69 -2.40
C VAL A 178 15.36 2.74 -1.81
N GLY A 179 15.08 1.43 -1.72
CA GLY A 179 16.04 0.42 -1.27
C GLY A 179 17.28 0.35 -2.16
N LYS A 180 17.10 0.34 -3.49
CA LYS A 180 18.20 0.39 -4.47
C LYS A 180 18.98 1.69 -4.41
N PHE A 181 18.32 2.82 -4.10
CA PHE A 181 19.01 4.08 -3.85
C PHE A 181 19.93 3.98 -2.64
N TYR A 182 19.45 3.49 -1.49
CA TYR A 182 20.28 3.31 -0.29
C TYR A 182 21.41 2.30 -0.49
N TYR A 183 21.15 1.21 -1.22
CA TYR A 183 22.17 0.22 -1.56
C TYR A 183 23.32 0.85 -2.34
N ARG A 184 23.02 1.65 -3.38
CA ARG A 184 24.05 2.37 -4.16
C ARG A 184 24.79 3.45 -3.36
N ARG A 185 24.20 3.93 -2.27
CA ARG A 185 24.82 4.87 -1.32
C ARG A 185 25.59 4.16 -0.20
N GLU A 186 25.76 2.84 -0.30
CA GLU A 186 26.43 1.99 0.71
C GLU A 186 25.78 2.04 2.10
N SER A 187 24.52 2.52 2.17
CA SER A 187 23.72 2.53 3.40
C SER A 187 22.93 1.24 3.49
N TYR A 188 23.64 0.14 3.76
CA TYR A 188 23.09 -1.21 3.68
C TYR A 188 21.98 -1.48 4.71
N LEU A 189 22.09 -0.96 5.94
CA LEU A 189 21.03 -1.13 6.96
C LEU A 189 19.72 -0.44 6.53
N ALA A 190 19.80 0.78 5.97
CA ALA A 190 18.63 1.48 5.47
C ALA A 190 18.05 0.80 4.22
N ALA A 191 18.91 0.26 3.35
CA ALA A 191 18.49 -0.54 2.20
C ALA A 191 17.72 -1.79 2.64
N ALA A 192 18.27 -2.56 3.59
CA ALA A 192 17.63 -3.78 4.12
C ALA A 192 16.23 -3.47 4.66
N HIS A 193 16.11 -2.46 5.53
CA HIS A 193 14.82 -2.07 6.10
C HIS A 193 13.78 -1.67 5.03
N ARG A 194 14.20 -1.03 3.93
CA ARG A 194 13.29 -0.67 2.83
C ARG A 194 12.90 -1.88 1.97
N LEU A 195 13.83 -2.78 1.71
CA LEU A 195 13.61 -3.99 0.91
C LEU A 195 12.75 -5.02 1.65
N GLU A 196 12.92 -5.14 2.97
CA GLU A 196 12.08 -5.96 3.85
C GLU A 196 10.62 -5.57 3.79
N LYS A 197 10.31 -4.26 3.75
CA LYS A 197 8.94 -3.79 3.56
C LYS A 197 8.32 -4.36 2.29
N VAL A 198 9.09 -4.50 1.20
CA VAL A 198 8.58 -5.11 -0.04
C VAL A 198 8.21 -6.57 0.19
N VAL A 199 9.13 -7.35 0.76
CA VAL A 199 8.96 -8.80 0.88
C VAL A 199 7.91 -9.19 1.92
N HIS A 200 7.81 -8.44 3.02
CA HIS A 200 6.85 -8.72 4.09
C HIS A 200 5.45 -8.15 3.79
N ILE A 201 5.36 -6.92 3.29
CA ILE A 201 4.05 -6.26 3.08
C ILE A 201 3.46 -6.62 1.72
N TYR A 202 4.30 -6.82 0.69
CA TYR A 202 3.89 -7.06 -0.69
C TYR A 202 4.46 -8.37 -1.28
N PRO A 203 4.29 -9.53 -0.63
CA PRO A 203 4.91 -10.80 -1.05
C PRO A 203 4.44 -11.31 -2.43
N GLU A 204 3.24 -10.93 -2.85
CA GLU A 204 2.62 -11.33 -4.13
C GLU A 204 3.00 -10.39 -5.30
N SER A 205 3.77 -9.34 -5.02
CA SER A 205 4.20 -8.37 -6.04
C SER A 205 5.23 -8.99 -6.97
N LYS A 206 5.18 -8.62 -8.27
CA LYS A 206 6.21 -9.03 -9.24
C LYS A 206 7.58 -8.50 -8.84
N THR A 207 7.58 -7.30 -8.26
CA THR A 207 8.74 -6.59 -7.71
C THR A 207 9.38 -7.31 -6.51
N SER A 208 8.66 -8.22 -5.84
CA SER A 208 9.19 -8.93 -4.67
C SER A 208 10.40 -9.80 -5.00
N SER A 209 10.47 -10.38 -6.21
CA SER A 209 11.61 -11.18 -6.65
C SER A 209 12.91 -10.36 -6.72
N GLU A 210 12.86 -9.17 -7.33
CA GLU A 210 14.00 -8.26 -7.37
C GLU A 210 14.38 -7.76 -5.97
N ALA A 211 13.39 -7.45 -5.13
CA ALA A 211 13.63 -7.00 -3.77
C ALA A 211 14.34 -8.05 -2.90
N MET A 212 13.96 -9.33 -3.01
CA MET A 212 14.64 -10.44 -2.33
C MET A 212 16.10 -10.57 -2.77
N LEU A 213 16.39 -10.41 -4.07
CA LEU A 213 17.75 -10.46 -4.60
C LEU A 213 18.61 -9.32 -4.03
N TYR A 214 18.10 -8.08 -4.05
CA TYR A 214 18.82 -6.95 -3.46
C TYR A 214 18.96 -7.07 -1.95
N LEU A 215 17.98 -7.64 -1.26
CA LEU A 215 18.05 -7.87 0.19
C LEU A 215 19.14 -8.89 0.50
N ALA A 216 19.23 -9.97 -0.26
CA ALA A 216 20.32 -10.93 -0.14
C ALA A 216 21.70 -10.32 -0.40
N ARG A 217 21.84 -9.52 -1.48
CA ARG A 217 23.08 -8.76 -1.75
C ARG A 217 23.45 -7.84 -0.58
N THR A 218 22.45 -7.14 -0.04
CA THR A 218 22.63 -6.23 1.12
C THR A 218 23.14 -7.00 2.34
N TYR A 219 22.53 -8.15 2.65
CA TYR A 219 22.94 -8.97 3.79
C TYR A 219 24.30 -9.62 3.62
N ARG A 220 24.66 -10.04 2.41
CA ARG A 220 26.02 -10.51 2.10
C ARG A 220 27.05 -9.42 2.37
N THR A 221 26.80 -8.19 1.94
CA THR A 221 27.72 -7.06 2.19
C THR A 221 27.84 -6.72 3.68
N LEU A 222 26.81 -7.00 4.48
CA LEU A 222 26.83 -6.86 5.93
C LEU A 222 27.51 -8.04 6.65
N GLY A 223 27.92 -9.10 5.94
CA GLY A 223 28.51 -10.33 6.51
C GLY A 223 27.48 -11.30 7.09
N ALA A 224 26.18 -11.08 6.85
CA ALA A 224 25.09 -11.93 7.32
C ALA A 224 24.73 -13.01 6.29
N ASP A 225 25.68 -13.87 5.94
CA ASP A 225 25.54 -14.83 4.83
C ASP A 225 24.39 -15.83 5.02
N GLN A 226 24.11 -16.23 6.26
CA GLN A 226 22.98 -17.11 6.55
C GLN A 226 21.64 -16.48 6.17
N TRP A 227 21.47 -15.19 6.48
CA TRP A 227 20.26 -14.44 6.12
C TRP A 227 20.19 -14.22 4.62
N ALA A 228 21.30 -13.82 3.99
CA ALA A 228 21.36 -13.66 2.54
C ALA A 228 20.95 -14.95 1.81
N ALA A 229 21.47 -16.10 2.20
CA ALA A 229 21.15 -17.38 1.58
C ALA A 229 19.70 -17.83 1.84
N SER A 230 19.13 -17.50 3.00
CA SER A 230 17.72 -17.78 3.29
C SER A 230 16.79 -17.04 2.33
N TRP A 231 17.08 -15.77 2.03
CA TRP A 231 16.31 -14.96 1.08
C TRP A 231 16.47 -15.44 -0.36
N LEU A 232 17.69 -15.84 -0.77
CA LEU A 232 17.92 -16.44 -2.08
C LEU A 232 17.16 -17.76 -2.24
N ALA A 233 17.18 -18.62 -1.23
CA ALA A 233 16.41 -19.86 -1.26
C ALA A 233 14.91 -19.59 -1.41
N GLN A 234 14.37 -18.61 -0.68
CA GLN A 234 12.97 -18.22 -0.81
C GLN A 234 12.63 -17.61 -2.18
N LEU A 235 13.54 -16.83 -2.78
CA LEU A 235 13.38 -16.32 -4.14
C LEU A 235 13.26 -17.47 -5.13
N LEU A 236 14.16 -18.45 -5.06
CA LEU A 236 14.18 -19.60 -5.97
C LEU A 236 12.96 -20.51 -5.84
N ASP A 237 12.42 -20.60 -4.62
CA ASP A 237 11.21 -21.38 -4.32
C ASP A 237 9.93 -20.66 -4.80
N ARG A 238 9.76 -19.38 -4.43
CA ARG A 238 8.53 -18.64 -4.72
C ARG A 238 8.46 -18.12 -6.15
N PHE A 239 9.60 -17.84 -6.78
CA PHE A 239 9.66 -17.20 -8.10
C PHE A 239 10.56 -17.97 -9.09
N PRO A 240 10.19 -19.21 -9.46
CA PRO A 240 11.00 -20.07 -10.33
C PRO A 240 11.21 -19.51 -11.74
N ASP A 241 10.26 -18.72 -12.25
CA ASP A 241 10.31 -18.13 -13.60
C ASP A 241 10.80 -16.67 -13.60
N SER A 242 11.30 -16.16 -12.47
CA SER A 242 11.75 -14.76 -12.39
C SER A 242 13.06 -14.54 -13.16
N PRO A 243 13.25 -13.35 -13.76
CA PRO A 243 14.51 -12.98 -14.42
C PRO A 243 15.70 -12.93 -13.45
N HIS A 244 15.43 -12.84 -12.15
CA HIS A 244 16.42 -12.77 -11.08
C HIS A 244 16.88 -14.14 -10.57
N ARG A 245 16.34 -15.23 -11.11
CA ARG A 245 16.70 -16.59 -10.71
C ARG A 245 18.17 -16.91 -10.99
N GLU A 246 18.67 -16.55 -12.17
CA GLU A 246 20.06 -16.81 -12.53
C GLU A 246 21.02 -16.02 -11.64
N ASP A 247 20.75 -14.73 -11.45
CA ASP A 247 21.47 -13.86 -10.51
C ASP A 247 21.47 -14.39 -9.06
N ALA A 248 20.37 -15.02 -8.63
CA ALA A 248 20.28 -15.61 -7.31
C ALA A 248 21.14 -16.88 -7.18
N LEU A 249 21.17 -17.71 -8.22
CA LEU A 249 22.00 -18.93 -8.28
C LEU A 249 23.49 -18.60 -8.32
N THR A 250 23.89 -17.58 -9.10
CA THR A 250 25.28 -17.13 -9.17
C THR A 250 25.74 -16.59 -7.83
N LEU A 251 24.94 -15.71 -7.19
CA LEU A 251 25.26 -15.17 -5.87
C LEU A 251 25.39 -16.27 -4.80
N LEU A 252 24.54 -17.28 -4.86
CA LEU A 252 24.57 -18.41 -3.93
C LEU A 252 25.81 -19.30 -4.15
N ALA A 253 26.20 -19.53 -5.41
CA ALA A 253 27.41 -20.27 -5.75
C ALA A 253 28.67 -19.54 -5.25
N ASP A 254 28.74 -18.22 -5.45
CA ASP A 254 29.85 -17.41 -4.94
C ASP A 254 29.94 -17.51 -3.40
N MET A 255 28.81 -17.39 -2.71
CA MET A 255 28.76 -17.51 -1.25
C MET A 255 29.16 -18.90 -0.75
N GLN A 256 28.85 -19.96 -1.50
CA GLN A 256 29.24 -21.32 -1.15
C GLN A 256 30.77 -21.50 -1.18
N VAL A 257 31.46 -20.81 -2.09
CA VAL A 257 32.93 -20.82 -2.17
C VAL A 257 33.52 -20.14 -0.95
N ASP A 258 32.95 -19.00 -0.53
CA ASP A 258 33.39 -18.24 0.64
C ASP A 258 33.09 -18.98 1.96
N ASN A 259 31.91 -19.60 2.07
CA ASN A 259 31.42 -20.26 3.27
C ASN A 259 30.55 -21.50 2.95
N PRO A 260 31.05 -22.73 3.13
CA PRO A 260 30.31 -23.95 2.77
C PRO A 260 29.10 -24.21 3.69
N ASP A 261 29.06 -23.65 4.90
CA ASP A 261 27.95 -23.87 5.85
C ASP A 261 26.63 -23.23 5.37
N VAL A 262 26.72 -22.27 4.45
CA VAL A 262 25.57 -21.60 3.82
C VAL A 262 24.62 -22.61 3.17
N LEU A 263 25.14 -23.70 2.61
CA LEU A 263 24.33 -24.76 1.99
C LEU A 263 23.42 -25.49 2.98
N ILE A 264 23.78 -25.54 4.27
CA ILE A 264 22.93 -26.16 5.31
C ILE A 264 21.64 -25.36 5.44
N VAL A 265 21.72 -24.03 5.41
CA VAL A 265 20.56 -23.12 5.49
C VAL A 265 19.66 -23.31 4.27
N VAL A 266 20.23 -23.28 3.07
CA VAL A 266 19.51 -23.46 1.80
C VAL A 266 18.82 -24.83 1.75
N ARG A 267 19.50 -25.89 2.18
CA ARG A 267 18.92 -27.24 2.24
C ARG A 267 17.79 -27.33 3.26
N ARG A 268 17.92 -26.65 4.40
CA ARG A 268 16.87 -26.61 5.44
C ARG A 268 15.64 -25.84 4.95
N SER A 269 15.82 -24.68 4.33
CA SER A 269 14.72 -23.87 3.80
C SER A 269 13.99 -24.60 2.66
N MET A 270 14.72 -25.22 1.73
CA MET A 270 14.12 -26.02 0.64
C MET A 270 13.41 -27.28 1.15
N ARG A 271 13.90 -27.92 2.22
CA ARG A 271 13.21 -29.06 2.85
C ARG A 271 11.96 -28.65 3.62
N ALA A 272 11.98 -27.49 4.27
CA ALA A 272 10.82 -26.94 4.95
C ALA A 272 9.69 -26.59 3.96
N ALA A 273 10.03 -26.09 2.77
CA ALA A 273 9.08 -25.84 1.69
C ALA A 273 8.46 -27.13 1.12
N ASN A 274 9.26 -28.18 0.93
CA ASN A 274 8.80 -29.50 0.44
C ASN A 274 8.17 -30.41 1.52
N GLY A 275 7.93 -29.90 2.73
CA GLY A 275 7.63 -30.67 3.93
C GLY A 275 6.14 -30.82 4.31
N GLN A 276 5.21 -30.85 3.35
CA GLN A 276 3.83 -31.25 3.59
C GLN A 276 3.41 -32.43 2.69
N GLY A 277 3.56 -33.62 3.26
CA GLY A 277 2.92 -34.88 2.87
C GLY A 277 3.06 -35.88 4.02
N PRO A 278 1.98 -36.51 4.52
CA PRO A 278 2.06 -37.36 5.69
C PRO A 278 2.72 -38.69 5.32
N SER A 279 3.98 -38.87 5.71
CA SER A 279 4.58 -40.21 5.78
C SER A 279 4.17 -40.81 7.13
N SER A 280 3.11 -41.62 7.09
CA SER A 280 2.75 -42.53 8.17
C SER A 280 3.94 -43.42 8.51
N LYS A 281 4.50 -43.25 9.70
CA LYS A 281 5.15 -44.28 10.52
C LYS A 281 5.51 -43.66 11.86
N GLU A 282 4.52 -43.60 12.74
CA GLU A 282 4.79 -43.56 14.18
C GLU A 282 5.47 -44.87 14.59
N PRO A 283 6.51 -44.85 15.43
CA PRO A 283 6.94 -46.04 16.14
C PRO A 283 5.97 -46.26 17.31
N SER A 284 5.24 -47.37 17.24
CA SER A 284 4.30 -47.82 18.27
C SER A 284 4.99 -47.99 19.63
N VAL A 285 4.67 -47.13 20.59
CA VAL A 285 4.89 -47.41 22.01
C VAL A 285 3.74 -48.27 22.50
N ARG A 286 4.04 -49.53 22.83
CA ARG A 286 3.11 -50.42 23.53
C ARG A 286 2.90 -49.90 24.94
N VAL A 287 1.67 -49.56 25.30
CA VAL A 287 1.23 -49.47 26.70
C VAL A 287 0.25 -50.60 26.95
N ALA A 288 0.62 -51.46 27.89
CA ALA A 288 -0.18 -52.56 28.39
C ALA A 288 -1.33 -52.05 29.27
N GLN A 289 -2.41 -52.83 29.27
CA GLN A 289 -3.68 -52.64 29.97
C GLN A 289 -3.54 -52.52 31.49
N ALA A 290 -4.48 -51.80 32.11
CA ALA A 290 -5.17 -52.26 33.33
C ALA A 290 -6.54 -51.56 33.49
N ASN A 291 -7.54 -52.36 33.86
CA ASN A 291 -8.95 -52.04 34.06
C ASN A 291 -9.24 -51.29 35.38
N GLY A 292 -10.39 -50.60 35.45
CA GLY A 292 -11.16 -50.50 36.69
C GLY A 292 -12.02 -49.24 36.92
N GLY A 293 -13.33 -49.33 36.63
CA GLY A 293 -14.40 -49.00 37.58
C GLY A 293 -14.81 -47.53 37.87
N SER A 294 -16.00 -47.17 37.37
CA SER A 294 -17.12 -46.52 38.12
C SER A 294 -16.94 -45.12 38.77
N ALA A 295 -17.68 -44.12 38.28
CA ALA A 295 -18.90 -43.58 38.92
C ALA A 295 -19.29 -42.19 38.38
N SER A 296 -20.57 -42.03 38.06
CA SER A 296 -21.27 -40.80 37.70
C SER A 296 -21.39 -39.81 38.87
N GLN A 297 -21.41 -38.50 38.58
CA GLN A 297 -22.48 -37.55 39.01
C GLN A 297 -22.24 -36.12 38.51
N ALA A 298 -23.34 -35.36 38.44
CA ALA A 298 -23.55 -34.12 37.71
C ALA A 298 -23.45 -32.83 38.57
N ILE A 299 -23.01 -31.72 37.93
CA ILE A 299 -23.49 -30.29 37.87
C ILE A 299 -24.31 -29.78 39.11
N PRO A 300 -24.11 -28.54 39.68
CA PRO A 300 -24.20 -27.28 38.90
C PRO A 300 -23.48 -25.98 39.32
N VAL A 301 -23.43 -25.11 38.30
CA VAL A 301 -23.47 -23.62 38.19
C VAL A 301 -23.68 -22.79 39.46
N SER A 302 -22.92 -21.70 39.61
CA SER A 302 -23.29 -20.53 40.42
C SER A 302 -22.77 -19.21 39.83
N SER A 303 -23.60 -18.18 39.99
CA SER A 303 -23.69 -16.88 39.34
C SER A 303 -22.95 -15.72 40.06
N ARG A 304 -22.74 -14.63 39.30
CA ARG A 304 -22.31 -13.27 39.73
C ARG A 304 -23.09 -12.70 40.93
N PRO A 305 -22.55 -11.61 41.55
CA PRO A 305 -23.23 -10.31 41.41
C PRO A 305 -22.32 -9.09 41.17
N ARG A 306 -22.95 -8.00 40.72
CA ARG A 306 -22.44 -6.62 40.54
C ARG A 306 -22.62 -5.80 41.83
N HIS A 307 -21.91 -4.68 41.95
CA HIS A 307 -22.24 -3.36 42.54
C HIS A 307 -20.89 -2.67 42.85
N SER A 308 -20.64 -1.36 42.81
CA SER A 308 -21.32 -0.11 42.43
C SER A 308 -20.26 1.01 42.61
N SER A 309 -20.23 2.03 41.76
CA SER A 309 -19.45 3.26 41.97
C SER A 309 -20.00 4.11 43.13
N PRO A 310 -19.19 5.05 43.66
CA PRO A 310 -19.69 6.43 43.73
C PRO A 310 -18.64 7.48 43.32
N ALA A 311 -19.14 8.71 43.23
CA ALA A 311 -18.57 9.89 42.61
C ALA A 311 -17.89 10.87 43.59
N TYR A 312 -17.10 11.79 43.00
CA TYR A 312 -16.91 13.22 43.32
C TYR A 312 -16.39 13.67 44.70
N GLN A 313 -15.27 14.41 44.70
CA GLN A 313 -15.11 15.70 45.40
C GLN A 313 -13.82 16.44 44.96
N ASN A 314 -13.96 17.76 44.73
CA ASN A 314 -12.90 18.72 44.44
C ASN A 314 -12.29 19.28 45.75
N GLY A 315 -11.05 19.80 45.68
CA GLY A 315 -10.48 20.63 46.73
C GLY A 315 -9.09 21.19 46.39
N ASP A 316 -9.05 22.49 46.10
CA ASP A 316 -7.86 23.33 45.91
C ASP A 316 -7.03 23.50 47.20
N GLY A 317 -5.72 23.78 47.09
CA GLY A 317 -4.92 24.21 48.23
C GLY A 317 -3.40 24.31 48.01
N VAL A 318 -2.91 25.55 47.97
CA VAL A 318 -1.56 26.03 47.64
C VAL A 318 -0.57 25.93 48.84
N GLY A 319 0.73 25.71 48.58
CA GLY A 319 1.81 25.99 49.56
C GLY A 319 3.21 25.41 49.22
N ALA A 320 4.16 26.27 48.86
CA ALA A 320 5.60 25.99 48.58
C ALA A 320 6.47 26.02 49.87
N PRO A 321 7.84 26.04 49.88
CA PRO A 321 8.88 25.71 48.88
C PRO A 321 10.10 24.89 49.42
N HIS A 322 10.97 24.49 48.47
CA HIS A 322 12.43 24.20 48.56
C HIS A 322 12.99 23.02 49.40
N ARG A 323 13.63 22.07 48.69
CA ARG A 323 15.03 21.69 48.98
C ARG A 323 15.75 21.21 47.71
N LYS A 324 16.83 21.93 47.34
CA LYS A 324 17.84 21.44 46.39
C LYS A 324 18.63 20.33 47.08
N THR A 325 18.67 19.15 46.48
CA THR A 325 19.71 18.15 46.74
C THR A 325 20.37 17.79 45.41
N VAL A 326 21.69 17.81 45.47
CA VAL A 326 22.66 17.50 44.42
C VAL A 326 22.50 16.04 43.96
N ALA A 327 22.76 15.82 42.68
CA ALA A 327 22.60 14.59 41.88
C ALA A 327 23.25 13.32 42.47
N PRO A 328 22.80 12.15 41.96
CA PRO A 328 23.67 11.18 41.33
C PRO A 328 23.35 11.06 39.84
N GLN A 329 24.37 10.78 39.03
CA GLN A 329 24.23 10.53 37.59
C GLN A 329 23.37 9.28 37.39
N ASP A 330 22.21 9.44 36.75
CA ASP A 330 21.32 8.34 36.40
C ASP A 330 21.90 7.59 35.19
N ASP A 331 22.29 6.33 35.41
CA ASP A 331 22.55 5.37 34.34
C ASP A 331 21.20 4.95 33.74
N ASP A 332 20.79 5.61 32.66
CA ASP A 332 19.57 5.36 31.85
C ASP A 332 19.54 3.94 31.24
N SER A 333 19.43 2.91 32.06
CA SER A 333 19.39 1.50 31.64
C SER A 333 18.09 0.83 32.11
N ALA A 334 17.43 0.13 31.19
CA ALA A 334 16.22 -0.63 31.45
C ALA A 334 16.38 -2.08 30.98
N THR A 335 15.60 -2.98 31.56
CA THR A 335 15.63 -4.42 31.23
C THR A 335 14.50 -4.71 30.27
N CYS A 336 14.80 -5.00 29.00
CA CYS A 336 13.79 -5.23 27.96
C CYS A 336 13.94 -6.63 27.33
N PRO A 337 12.86 -7.21 26.80
CA PRO A 337 12.93 -8.43 26.01
C PRO A 337 13.88 -8.27 24.82
N LEU A 338 14.63 -9.33 24.50
CA LEU A 338 15.53 -9.31 23.35
C LEU A 338 14.75 -9.04 22.05
N GLY A 339 15.20 -8.09 21.23
CA GLY A 339 14.54 -7.65 20.01
C GLY A 339 13.44 -6.60 20.20
N THR A 340 13.53 -5.73 21.21
CA THR A 340 12.58 -4.63 21.44
C THR A 340 13.30 -3.28 21.63
N TRP A 341 12.65 -2.19 21.20
CA TRP A 341 13.17 -0.84 21.37
C TRP A 341 12.97 -0.37 22.81
N CYS A 342 14.07 0.01 23.48
CA CYS A 342 14.05 0.45 24.86
C CYS A 342 13.53 1.89 24.97
N ASP A 343 12.26 2.06 25.37
CA ASP A 343 11.62 3.36 25.64
C ASP A 343 11.20 3.51 27.10
N SER A 344 11.22 4.75 27.58
CA SER A 344 10.98 5.19 28.96
C SER A 344 9.60 4.85 29.54
N SER A 345 8.64 4.42 28.71
CA SER A 345 7.26 4.14 29.11
C SER A 345 7.02 2.72 29.66
N GLU A 346 7.97 1.79 29.46
CA GLU A 346 7.89 0.40 29.97
C GLU A 346 8.79 0.15 31.19
N ALA A 347 9.55 1.17 31.63
CA ALA A 347 10.41 1.11 32.79
C ALA A 347 9.63 1.25 34.10
N SER A 348 8.72 0.31 34.42
CA SER A 348 8.33 0.07 35.81
C SER A 348 7.72 -1.31 36.05
N SER A 349 8.43 -2.10 36.86
CA SER A 349 7.94 -3.13 37.77
C SER A 349 6.94 -4.16 37.23
N SER A 350 7.45 -5.27 36.68
CA SER A 350 6.76 -6.55 36.80
C SER A 350 7.77 -7.67 37.07
N HIS A 351 7.78 -8.17 38.31
CA HIS A 351 8.27 -9.52 38.55
C HIS A 351 7.35 -10.49 37.80
N PRO A 352 7.86 -11.34 36.89
CA PRO A 352 7.01 -12.31 36.21
C PRO A 352 6.57 -13.37 37.22
N SER A 353 5.27 -13.41 37.52
CA SER A 353 4.63 -14.57 38.16
C SER A 353 4.72 -15.79 37.21
N PRO A 354 5.06 -16.99 37.71
CA PRO A 354 5.29 -18.16 36.87
C PRO A 354 3.98 -18.60 36.20
N SER A 355 4.03 -18.86 34.89
CA SER A 355 2.92 -19.41 34.12
C SER A 355 2.76 -20.91 34.41
N GLU A 356 1.52 -21.38 34.60
CA GLU A 356 1.18 -22.79 34.86
C GLU A 356 1.45 -23.75 33.67
N ASN A 357 2.04 -23.26 32.58
CA ASN A 357 2.20 -24.02 31.34
C ASN A 357 3.65 -24.07 30.86
N GLY A 358 4.58 -24.58 31.69
CA GLY A 358 5.85 -25.21 31.28
C GLY A 358 6.77 -24.51 30.27
N ALA A 359 6.56 -23.24 29.95
CA ALA A 359 7.32 -22.49 28.96
C ALA A 359 8.51 -21.78 29.64
N ALA A 360 9.69 -21.91 29.04
CA ALA A 360 10.90 -21.22 29.51
C ALA A 360 10.66 -19.69 29.55
N PRO A 361 11.14 -18.99 30.60
CA PRO A 361 10.97 -17.54 30.69
C PRO A 361 11.70 -16.84 29.53
N PRO A 362 11.16 -15.72 29.01
CA PRO A 362 11.82 -14.96 27.95
C PRO A 362 13.18 -14.44 28.44
N SER A 363 14.21 -14.56 27.62
CA SER A 363 15.53 -13.99 27.90
C SER A 363 15.45 -12.46 27.86
N VAL A 364 15.82 -11.81 28.96
CA VAL A 364 15.79 -10.34 29.12
C VAL A 364 17.22 -9.82 29.22
N THR A 365 17.51 -8.66 28.62
CA THR A 365 18.84 -8.01 28.62
C THR A 365 18.71 -6.57 29.09
N VAL A 366 19.77 -6.02 29.70
CA VAL A 366 19.85 -4.62 30.12
C VAL A 366 20.39 -3.76 28.97
N CYS A 367 19.62 -2.76 28.52
CA CYS A 367 20.02 -1.85 27.46
C CYS A 367 19.77 -0.40 27.85
N LYS A 368 20.46 0.55 27.20
CA LYS A 368 20.24 1.97 27.42
C LYS A 368 18.98 2.47 26.73
N LEU A 369 18.32 3.47 27.34
CA LEU A 369 17.18 4.15 26.73
C LEU A 369 17.54 4.68 25.33
N GLY A 370 16.67 4.42 24.35
CA GLY A 370 16.90 4.78 22.94
C GLY A 370 17.85 3.82 22.18
N GLN A 371 18.09 2.61 22.69
CA GLN A 371 18.80 1.54 22.00
C GLN A 371 17.92 0.28 21.87
N TRP A 372 18.29 -0.60 20.94
CA TRP A 372 17.69 -1.93 20.84
C TRP A 372 18.29 -2.86 21.90
N CYS A 373 17.39 -3.52 22.63
CA CYS A 373 17.65 -4.86 23.15
C CYS A 373 17.32 -5.90 22.06
#